data_AF-A0A936B4N1-F1
#
_entry.id   AF-A0A936B4N1-F1
#
_cell.length_a   1.000
_cell.length_b   1.000
_cell.length_c   1.000
_cell.angle_alpha   90.00
_cell.angle_beta   90.00
_cell.angle_gamma   90.00
#
_symmetry.space_group_name_H-M   'P 1'
#
loop_
_entity.id
_entity.type
_entity.pdbx_description
1 polymer ?
#
loop_
_entity_poly.entity_id
_entity_poly.type
_entity_poly.pdbx_seq_one_letter_code
_entity_poly.pdbx_strand_id
1 'polypeptide(L)'
;MSNQALFAGLVYDEQERLVETTYVGNEASYVVNDDGFLRHVDAEQVDRQVLAFFVEQIRNNKTMAVEQALGFLGKDDIFTKAALDSSIDTADVDQILQQGVPAQARDMLGMMGFRVIINLHGDVIDLRQPHIEMDEDE
;
A
#
# COMPACT_ATOMS: atom_id res chain seq x y z
N MET A 1 -5.36 7.48 -13.59
CA MET A 1 -4.66 6.72 -14.64
C MET A 1 -3.20 6.65 -14.27
N SER A 2 -2.93 5.92 -13.19
CA SER A 2 -1.57 5.61 -12.75
C SER A 2 -1.07 4.40 -13.50
N ASN A 3 0.02 4.54 -14.26
CA ASN A 3 0.61 3.45 -15.04
C ASN A 3 1.51 2.54 -14.18
N GLN A 4 1.35 2.54 -12.86
CA GLN A 4 2.27 1.87 -11.96
C GLN A 4 1.50 1.22 -10.81
N ALA A 5 1.83 -0.03 -10.53
CA ALA A 5 1.39 -0.74 -9.34
C ALA A 5 2.30 -0.33 -8.15
N LEU A 6 1.74 0.43 -7.21
CA LEU A 6 2.47 0.97 -6.07
C LEU A 6 2.97 -0.14 -5.13
N PHE A 7 2.14 -1.16 -4.93
CA PHE A 7 2.41 -2.26 -4.00
C PHE A 7 2.86 -3.54 -4.72
N ALA A 8 3.38 -3.44 -5.95
CA ALA A 8 3.91 -4.59 -6.68
C ALA A 8 4.98 -5.34 -5.84
N GLY A 9 4.76 -6.66 -5.65
CA GLY A 9 5.61 -7.48 -4.77
C GLY A 9 5.19 -7.53 -3.30
N LEU A 10 4.12 -6.80 -2.92
CA LEU A 10 3.56 -6.77 -1.57
C LEU A 10 2.09 -7.24 -1.54
N VAL A 11 1.51 -7.55 -2.69
CA VAL A 11 0.12 -8.01 -2.83
C VAL A 11 0.07 -9.53 -2.87
N TYR A 12 -0.83 -10.10 -2.09
CA TYR A 12 -1.06 -11.53 -1.94
C TYR A 12 -2.55 -11.84 -2.14
N ASP A 13 -2.86 -13.05 -2.59
CA ASP A 13 -4.23 -13.53 -2.69
C ASP A 13 -4.72 -14.19 -1.38
N GLU A 14 -5.98 -14.61 -1.36
CA GLU A 14 -6.62 -15.28 -0.22
C GLU A 14 -5.92 -16.59 0.20
N GLN A 15 -5.10 -17.17 -0.68
CA GLN A 15 -4.30 -18.36 -0.41
C GLN A 15 -2.86 -18.03 0.00
N GLU A 16 -2.59 -16.76 0.34
CA GLU A 16 -1.27 -16.22 0.67
C GLU A 16 -0.22 -16.41 -0.43
N ARG A 17 -0.65 -16.50 -1.70
CA ARG A 17 0.26 -16.56 -2.84
C ARG A 17 0.56 -15.15 -3.31
N LEU A 18 1.83 -14.89 -3.63
CA LEU A 18 2.24 -13.60 -4.16
C LEU A 18 1.56 -13.34 -5.51
N VAL A 19 0.93 -12.18 -5.62
CA VAL A 19 0.23 -11.74 -6.83
C VAL A 19 1.23 -11.04 -7.74
N GLU A 20 1.37 -11.55 -8.96
CA GLU A 20 2.25 -10.95 -9.96
C GLU A 20 1.67 -9.63 -10.49
N THR A 21 2.53 -8.79 -11.04
CA THR A 21 2.13 -7.55 -11.71
C THR A 21 2.41 -7.67 -13.20
N THR A 22 1.43 -7.33 -14.01
CA THR A 22 1.54 -7.25 -15.47
C THR A 22 0.99 -5.93 -15.97
N TYR A 23 1.10 -5.69 -17.27
CA TYR A 23 0.56 -4.51 -17.94
C TYR A 23 -0.49 -4.91 -18.96
N VAL A 24 -1.70 -4.36 -18.82
CA VAL A 24 -2.77 -4.47 -19.83
C VAL A 24 -2.80 -3.16 -20.61
N GLY A 25 -2.19 -3.18 -21.79
CA GLY A 25 -1.97 -1.96 -22.57
C GLY A 25 -0.94 -1.06 -21.87
N ASN A 26 -1.41 0.04 -21.28
CA ASN A 26 -0.56 1.00 -20.57
C ASN A 26 -0.88 1.08 -19.06
N GLU A 27 -1.83 0.26 -18.59
CA GLU A 27 -2.30 0.22 -17.21
C GLU A 27 -1.67 -0.98 -16.49
N ALA A 28 -1.23 -0.76 -15.25
CA ALA A 28 -0.69 -1.82 -14.42
C ALA A 28 -1.85 -2.66 -13.86
N SER A 29 -1.67 -3.98 -13.81
CA SER A 29 -2.67 -4.90 -13.27
C SER A 29 -2.04 -5.97 -12.40
N TYR A 30 -2.73 -6.32 -11.32
CA TYR A 30 -2.41 -7.44 -10.45
C TYR A 30 -3.02 -8.73 -11.03
N VAL A 31 -2.24 -9.81 -11.08
CA VAL A 31 -2.64 -11.08 -11.71
C VAL A 31 -3.00 -12.11 -10.64
N VAL A 32 -4.30 -12.31 -10.42
CA VAL A 32 -4.81 -13.27 -9.44
C VAL A 32 -5.15 -14.59 -10.14
N ASN A 33 -4.67 -15.70 -9.60
CA ASN A 33 -4.90 -17.04 -10.15
C ASN A 33 -6.15 -17.69 -9.54
N ASP A 34 -7.22 -17.72 -10.32
CA ASP A 34 -8.53 -18.32 -10.02
C ASP A 34 -8.59 -19.74 -10.61
N ASP A 35 -8.00 -20.73 -9.93
CA ASP A 35 -7.97 -22.14 -10.35
C ASP A 35 -7.55 -22.36 -11.83
N GLY A 36 -6.52 -21.64 -12.27
CA GLY A 36 -5.99 -21.68 -13.64
C GLY A 36 -6.50 -20.57 -14.55
N PHE A 37 -7.43 -19.75 -14.08
CA PHE A 37 -7.87 -18.53 -14.77
C PHE A 37 -7.14 -17.30 -14.21
N LEU A 38 -6.30 -16.66 -15.05
CA LEU A 38 -5.52 -15.49 -14.66
C LEU A 38 -6.35 -14.21 -14.80
N ARG A 39 -6.88 -13.73 -13.66
CA ARG A 39 -7.67 -12.50 -13.58
C ARG A 39 -6.73 -11.31 -13.52
N HIS A 40 -7.01 -10.31 -14.35
CA HIS A 40 -6.29 -9.03 -14.33
C HIS A 40 -7.14 -8.04 -13.54
N VAL A 41 -6.61 -7.64 -12.39
CA VAL A 41 -7.23 -6.69 -11.48
C VAL A 41 -6.52 -5.35 -11.66
N ASP A 42 -7.28 -4.26 -11.79
CA ASP A 42 -6.70 -2.91 -11.90
C ASP A 42 -5.86 -2.58 -10.67
N ALA A 43 -4.58 -2.25 -10.89
CA ALA A 43 -3.69 -1.91 -9.80
C ALA A 43 -4.10 -0.60 -9.12
N GLU A 44 -4.61 0.38 -9.88
CA GLU A 44 -5.05 1.67 -9.31
C GLU A 44 -6.21 1.46 -8.33
N GLN A 45 -7.13 0.54 -8.62
CA GLN A 45 -8.24 0.19 -7.73
C GLN A 45 -7.75 -0.39 -6.39
N VAL A 46 -6.81 -1.32 -6.43
CA VAL A 46 -6.25 -1.95 -5.22
C VAL A 46 -5.43 -0.92 -4.42
N ASP A 47 -4.55 -0.20 -5.10
CA ASP A 47 -3.65 0.78 -4.48
C ASP A 47 -4.43 1.89 -3.76
N ARG A 48 -5.54 2.36 -4.36
CA ARG A 48 -6.47 3.33 -3.74
C ARG A 48 -7.11 2.80 -2.45
N GLN A 49 -7.53 1.54 -2.44
CA GLN A 49 -8.11 0.92 -1.25
C GLN A 49 -7.09 0.81 -0.11
N VAL A 50 -5.86 0.40 -0.42
CA VAL A 50 -4.77 0.33 0.56
C VAL A 50 -4.46 1.70 1.15
N LEU A 51 -4.32 2.73 0.29
CA LEU A 51 -4.07 4.10 0.75
C LEU A 51 -5.23 4.62 1.60
N ALA A 52 -6.48 4.38 1.21
CA ALA A 52 -7.65 4.77 1.99
C ALA A 52 -7.63 4.15 3.40
N PHE A 53 -7.27 2.87 3.51
CA PHE A 53 -7.11 2.20 4.80
C PHE A 53 -6.04 2.87 5.68
N PHE A 54 -4.87 3.19 5.11
CA PHE A 54 -3.82 3.91 5.84
C PHE A 54 -4.27 5.29 6.33
N VAL A 55 -4.96 6.06 5.49
CA VAL A 55 -5.50 7.37 5.87
C VAL A 55 -6.52 7.23 7.01
N GLU A 56 -7.39 6.23 6.96
CA GLU A 56 -8.36 5.98 8.01
C GLU A 56 -7.68 5.57 9.34
N GLN A 57 -6.66 4.71 9.29
CA GLN A 57 -5.87 4.33 10.47
C GLN A 57 -5.19 5.54 11.12
N ILE A 58 -4.59 6.42 10.32
CA ILE A 58 -3.96 7.66 10.81
C ILE A 58 -4.99 8.58 11.46
N ARG A 59 -6.18 8.73 10.85
CA ARG A 59 -7.27 9.55 11.39
C ARG A 59 -7.80 9.01 12.72
N ASN A 60 -7.87 7.69 12.86
CA ASN A 60 -8.37 7.01 14.06
C ASN A 60 -7.31 6.94 15.18
N ASN A 61 -6.02 6.90 14.84
CA ASN A 61 -4.92 6.63 15.78
C ASN A 61 -3.93 7.81 15.89
N LYS A 62 -4.47 9.03 16.09
CA LYS A 62 -3.83 10.37 15.95
C LYS A 62 -2.45 10.60 16.60
N THR A 63 -1.91 9.71 17.43
CA THR A 63 -0.73 10.03 18.25
C THR A 63 0.44 9.05 18.12
N MET A 64 0.27 7.85 17.54
CA MET A 64 1.37 6.86 17.47
C MET A 64 1.67 6.34 16.05
N ALA A 65 0.69 6.32 15.14
CA ALA A 65 0.90 5.78 13.79
C ALA A 65 1.63 6.75 12.83
N VAL A 66 1.56 8.05 13.13
CA VAL A 66 2.04 9.12 12.25
C VAL A 66 3.56 9.19 12.22
N GLU A 67 4.23 9.26 13.38
CA GLU A 67 5.71 9.37 13.42
C GLU A 67 6.40 8.14 12.84
N GLN A 68 5.82 6.96 13.04
CA GLN A 68 6.33 5.70 12.50
C GLN A 68 6.16 5.64 10.99
N ALA A 69 4.96 5.91 10.44
CA ALA A 69 4.74 5.94 8.98
C ALA A 69 5.61 7.00 8.26
N LEU A 70 5.86 8.14 8.92
CA LEU A 70 6.66 9.25 8.38
C LEU A 70 8.15 8.95 8.32
N GLY A 71 8.70 8.21 9.29
CA GLY A 71 10.11 7.80 9.28
C GLY A 71 10.46 6.82 8.16
N PHE A 72 9.49 5.98 7.76
CA PHE A 72 9.73 4.87 6.81
C PHE A 72 9.65 5.26 5.33
N LEU A 73 9.01 6.38 4.98
CA LEU A 73 8.85 6.78 3.57
C LEU A 73 10.01 7.60 3.00
N GLY A 74 11.01 7.94 3.80
CA GLY A 74 12.32 8.39 3.33
C GLY A 74 12.31 9.66 2.48
N LYS A 75 12.52 10.79 3.17
CA LYS A 75 12.96 12.11 2.67
C LYS A 75 11.85 13.04 2.14
N ASP A 76 11.39 13.87 3.07
CA ASP A 76 10.87 15.23 2.92
C ASP A 76 9.86 15.47 1.77
N ASP A 77 8.56 15.48 2.11
CA ASP A 77 7.77 16.73 2.26
C ASP A 77 6.25 16.47 2.20
N ILE A 78 5.80 15.34 1.64
CA ILE A 78 4.37 15.15 1.33
C ILE A 78 3.60 14.63 2.54
N PHE A 79 4.04 13.53 3.13
CA PHE A 79 3.36 12.95 4.29
C PHE A 79 3.61 13.76 5.56
N THR A 80 4.80 14.32 5.77
CA THR A 80 5.14 15.07 6.99
C THR A 80 4.32 16.34 7.12
N LYS A 81 4.05 17.05 6.01
CA LYS A 81 3.14 18.20 6.03
C LYS A 81 1.68 17.77 6.17
N ALA A 82 1.23 16.78 5.42
CA ALA A 82 -0.16 16.32 5.45
C ALA A 82 -0.56 15.72 6.81
N ALA A 83 0.37 15.04 7.48
CA ALA A 83 0.16 14.49 8.80
C ALA A 83 0.23 15.55 9.92
N LEU A 84 1.03 16.61 9.74
CA LEU A 84 1.08 17.74 10.67
C LEU A 84 -0.15 18.65 10.56
N ASP A 85 -0.72 18.80 9.37
CA ASP A 85 -1.91 19.63 9.10
C ASP A 85 -3.26 18.97 9.46
N SER A 86 -3.23 17.84 10.17
CA SER A 86 -4.44 17.16 10.69
C SER A 86 -5.46 16.73 9.62
N SER A 87 -5.10 16.82 8.34
CA SER A 87 -6.02 16.73 7.21
C SER A 87 -5.32 16.06 6.02
N ILE A 88 -5.03 14.76 6.12
CA ILE A 88 -4.74 13.99 4.92
C ILE A 88 -6.04 13.95 4.12
N ASP A 89 -6.12 14.72 3.04
CA ASP A 89 -7.29 14.86 2.18
C ASP A 89 -7.20 13.89 0.99
N THR A 90 -8.33 13.66 0.31
CA THR A 90 -8.37 12.82 -0.90
C THR A 90 -7.38 13.29 -1.98
N ALA A 91 -7.05 14.59 -1.99
CA ALA A 91 -6.07 15.19 -2.90
C ALA A 91 -4.64 14.65 -2.70
N ASP A 92 -4.27 14.29 -1.47
CA ASP A 92 -2.93 13.75 -1.16
C ASP A 92 -2.78 12.32 -1.74
N VAL A 93 -3.86 11.53 -1.72
CA VAL A 93 -3.89 10.17 -2.29
C VAL A 93 -3.64 10.19 -3.80
N ASP A 94 -4.28 11.12 -4.52
CA ASP A 94 -4.08 11.28 -5.96
C ASP A 94 -2.65 11.73 -6.30
N GLN A 95 -2.03 12.53 -5.45
CA GLN A 95 -0.64 12.96 -5.62
C GLN A 95 0.34 11.80 -5.40
N ILE A 96 0.10 10.95 -4.39
CA ILE A 96 0.89 9.74 -4.14
C ILE A 96 0.80 8.76 -5.32
N LEU A 97 -0.41 8.58 -5.86
CA LEU A 97 -0.65 7.74 -7.04
C LEU A 97 0.06 8.24 -8.29
N GLN A 98 0.26 9.56 -8.43
CA GLN A 98 1.00 10.15 -9.54
C GLN A 98 2.52 10.08 -9.36
N GLN A 99 3.00 10.26 -8.12
CA GLN A 99 4.44 10.28 -7.83
C GLN A 99 5.04 8.89 -7.68
N GLY A 100 4.22 7.90 -7.29
CA GLY A 100 4.66 6.53 -7.04
C GLY A 100 5.29 6.36 -5.66
N VAL A 101 5.40 5.09 -5.23
CA VAL A 101 6.18 4.72 -4.04
C VAL A 101 7.60 4.37 -4.51
N PRO A 102 8.66 4.95 -3.91
CA PRO A 102 10.03 4.59 -4.24
C PRO A 102 10.28 3.09 -4.05
N ALA A 103 10.97 2.44 -5.00
CA ALA A 103 11.24 0.99 -4.95
C ALA A 103 11.90 0.56 -3.63
N GLN A 104 12.82 1.38 -3.10
CA GLN A 104 13.48 1.13 -1.81
C GLN A 104 12.51 1.12 -0.62
N ALA A 105 11.52 2.03 -0.60
CA ALA A 105 10.52 2.07 0.47
C ALA A 105 9.61 0.83 0.40
N ARG A 106 9.25 0.41 -0.81
CA ARG A 106 8.46 -0.80 -1.05
C ARG A 106 9.19 -2.07 -0.62
N ASP A 107 10.46 -2.22 -0.98
CA ASP A 107 11.27 -3.37 -0.58
C ASP A 107 11.43 -3.43 0.94
N MET A 108 11.59 -2.26 1.59
CA MET A 108 11.63 -2.15 3.04
C MET A 108 10.31 -2.58 3.70
N LEU A 109 9.16 -2.13 3.18
CA LEU A 109 7.84 -2.56 3.67
C LEU A 109 7.71 -4.09 3.59
N GLY A 110 8.13 -4.70 2.49
CA GLY A 110 8.13 -6.16 2.33
C GLY A 110 9.01 -6.88 3.34
N MET A 111 10.21 -6.37 3.59
CA MET A 111 11.12 -6.94 4.61
C MET A 111 10.56 -6.86 6.02
N MET A 112 9.81 -5.79 6.35
CA MET A 112 9.15 -5.62 7.64
C MET A 112 7.88 -6.48 7.79
N GLY A 113 7.52 -7.27 6.77
CA GLY A 113 6.37 -8.16 6.80
C GLY A 113 5.05 -7.49 6.39
N PHE A 114 5.09 -6.31 5.79
CA PHE A 114 3.90 -5.69 5.22
C PHE A 114 3.34 -6.54 4.08
N ARG A 115 2.03 -6.84 4.14
CA ARG A 115 1.33 -7.59 3.09
C ARG A 115 -0.07 -7.05 2.89
N VAL A 116 -0.46 -6.92 1.63
CA VAL A 116 -1.85 -6.62 1.22
C VAL A 116 -2.49 -7.92 0.78
N ILE A 117 -3.59 -8.32 1.38
CA ILE A 117 -4.36 -9.49 0.94
C ILE A 117 -5.59 -9.01 0.18
N ILE A 118 -5.73 -9.46 -1.07
CA ILE A 118 -6.86 -9.14 -1.94
C ILE A 118 -7.67 -10.39 -2.29
N ASN A 119 -8.95 -10.19 -2.55
CA ASN A 119 -9.81 -11.23 -3.15
C ASN A 119 -9.65 -11.28 -4.68
N LEU A 120 -10.37 -12.22 -5.31
CA LEU A 120 -10.44 -12.41 -6.76
C LEU A 120 -10.96 -11.20 -7.56
N HIS A 121 -11.64 -10.26 -6.90
CA HIS A 121 -12.18 -9.04 -7.48
C HIS A 121 -11.25 -7.82 -7.32
N GLY A 122 -10.17 -7.95 -6.55
CA GLY A 122 -9.31 -6.83 -6.19
C GLY A 122 -9.78 -6.02 -4.99
N ASP A 123 -10.72 -6.54 -4.20
CA ASP A 123 -11.07 -5.92 -2.92
C ASP A 123 -10.02 -6.30 -1.89
N VAL A 124 -9.54 -5.31 -1.14
CA VAL A 124 -8.59 -5.54 -0.04
C VAL A 124 -9.36 -6.13 1.14
N ILE A 125 -9.01 -7.37 1.52
CA ILE A 125 -9.67 -8.10 2.60
C ILE A 125 -8.87 -8.07 3.91
N ASP A 126 -7.56 -7.92 3.83
CA ASP A 126 -6.68 -7.83 4.99
C ASP A 126 -5.44 -7.00 4.66
N LEU A 127 -4.93 -6.28 5.67
CA LEU A 127 -3.70 -5.51 5.58
C LEU A 127 -2.82 -5.90 6.76
N ARG A 128 -1.82 -6.76 6.50
CA ARG A 128 -0.85 -7.13 7.52
C ARG A 128 0.14 -5.98 7.68
N GLN A 129 0.00 -5.29 8.80
CA GLN A 129 0.94 -4.25 9.17
C GLN A 129 2.26 -4.88 9.61
N PRO A 130 3.41 -4.23 9.33
CA PRO A 130 4.67 -4.65 9.90
C PRO A 130 4.56 -4.62 11.42
N HIS A 131 4.73 -5.76 12.08
CA HIS A 131 4.85 -5.80 13.53
C HIS A 131 6.29 -5.39 13.85
N ILE A 132 6.46 -4.11 14.20
CA ILE A 132 7.67 -3.72 14.90
C ILE A 132 7.43 -4.25 16.30
N GLU A 133 8.07 -5.37 16.65
CA GLU A 133 8.35 -5.63 18.06
C GLU A 133 9.15 -4.41 18.52
N MET A 134 8.44 -3.49 19.17
CA MET A 134 9.10 -2.49 19.98
C MET A 134 9.73 -3.33 21.08
N ASP A 135 11.01 -3.61 20.96
CA ASP A 135 11.81 -4.00 22.11
C ASP A 135 11.62 -2.86 23.13
N GLU A 136 10.63 -3.00 24.01
CA GLU A 136 10.59 -2.34 25.31
C GLU A 136 11.67 -3.00 26.17
N ASP A 137 12.93 -2.91 25.73
CA ASP A 137 14.07 -3.33 26.51
C ASP A 137 14.70 -2.09 27.17
N GLU A 138 14.11 -1.79 28.34
CA GLU A 138 14.67 -1.16 29.57
C GLU A 138 15.17 0.30 29.57
#